data_AF-A0A8T5KG37-F1
#
_entry.id   AF-A0A8T5KG37-F1
#
_cell.length_a   1.000
_cell.length_b   1.000
_cell.length_c   1.000
_cell.angle_alpha   90.00
_cell.angle_beta   90.00
_cell.angle_gamma   90.00
#
_symmetry.space_group_name_H-M   'P 1'
#
loop_
_entity.id
_entity.type
_entity.pdbx_description
1 polymer ?
#
loop_
_entity_poly.entity_id
_entity_poly.type
_entity_poly.pdbx_seq_one_letter_code
_entity_poly.pdbx_strand_id
1 'polypeptide(L)' 'QGVEVMAIAGMGNNADTAWILRACGSFNFFDKINGMEFRELVALPRTKKFW' A
#
# COMPACT_ATOMS: atom_id res chain seq x y z
N GLN A 1 -6.02 4.51 16.20
CA GLN A 1 -6.69 5.11 15.03
C GLN A 1 -5.69 5.11 13.89
N GLY A 2 -5.95 4.36 12.83
CA GLY A 2 -5.08 4.32 11.65
C GLY A 2 -5.31 5.56 10.78
N VAL A 3 -4.24 6.22 10.38
CA VAL A 3 -4.30 7.40 9.51
C VAL A 3 -4.30 6.94 8.06
N GLU A 4 -5.13 7.57 7.23
CA GLU A 4 -5.10 7.36 5.79
C GLU A 4 -3.89 8.10 5.19
N VAL A 5 -3.08 7.36 4.44
CA VAL A 5 -1.83 7.84 3.87
C VAL A 5 -1.71 7.40 2.43
N MET A 6 -1.02 8.22 1.63
CA MET A 6 -0.59 7.85 0.29
C MET A 6 0.76 7.13 0.38
N ALA A 7 0.79 5.87 -0.04
CA ALA A 7 2.01 5.08 -0.17
C ALA A 7 2.48 5.10 -1.62
N ILE A 8 3.74 5.45 -1.85
CA ILE A 8 4.38 5.48 -3.17
C ILE A 8 5.58 4.55 -3.14
N ALA A 9 5.66 3.63 -4.09
CA ALA A 9 6.74 2.66 -4.24
C ALA A 9 7.02 2.38 -5.73
N GLY A 10 8.09 1.65 -6.02
CA GLY A 10 8.31 1.15 -7.36
C GLY A 10 9.41 0.11 -7.44
N MET A 11 9.61 -0.42 -8.65
CA MET A 11 10.59 -1.46 -8.92
C MET A 11 11.88 -0.86 -9.51
N GLY A 12 13.04 -1.27 -9.00
CA GLY A 12 14.33 -0.74 -9.42
C GLY A 12 14.64 0.61 -8.76
N ASN A 13 14.96 1.63 -9.56
CA ASN A 13 15.40 2.94 -9.07
C ASN A 13 14.32 4.04 -9.14
N ASN A 14 13.08 3.68 -9.47
CA ASN A 14 11.98 4.64 -9.69
C ASN A 14 10.72 4.25 -8.90
N ALA A 15 9.77 5.18 -8.85
CA ALA A 15 8.41 4.94 -8.34
C ALA A 15 7.46 4.68 -9.52
N ASP A 16 6.69 3.59 -9.44
CA ASP A 16 5.73 3.22 -10.49
C ASP A 16 4.36 2.78 -9.94
N THR A 17 4.23 2.69 -8.61
CA THR A 17 3.05 2.17 -7.92
C THR A 17 2.64 3.12 -6.78
N ALA A 18 1.35 3.44 -6.70
CA ALA A 18 0.80 4.30 -5.65
C ALA A 18 -0.55 3.78 -5.14
N TRP A 19 -0.73 3.82 -3.82
CA TRP A 19 -1.94 3.39 -3.11
C TRP A 19 -2.36 4.40 -2.05
N ILE A 20 -3.67 4.51 -1.83
CA ILE A 20 -4.21 5.06 -0.59
C ILE A 20 -4.48 3.90 0.36
N LEU A 21 -3.88 3.94 1.54
CA LEU A 21 -4.04 2.90 2.55
C LEU A 21 -4.20 3.48 3.96
N ARG A 22 -4.86 2.72 4.83
CA ARG A 22 -4.89 2.99 6.27
C ARG A 22 -3.68 2.33 6.91
N ALA A 23 -2.78 3.13 7.45
CA ALA A 23 -1.58 2.63 8.13
C ALA A 23 -1.92 2.03 9.51
N CYS A 24 -1.14 1.02 9.92
CA CYS A 24 -1.22 0.41 11.24
C CYS A 24 0.17 0.08 11.78
N GLY A 25 0.28 -0.16 13.08
CA GLY A 25 1.48 -0.74 13.68
C GLY A 25 1.67 -2.22 13.28
N SER A 26 2.90 -2.71 13.35
CA SER A 26 3.27 -4.08 12.95
C SER A 26 2.48 -5.18 13.68
N PHE A 27 2.22 -5.00 14.99
CA PHE A 27 1.43 -5.95 15.79
C PHE A 27 -0.02 -6.10 15.32
N ASN A 28 -0.57 -5.07 14.68
CA ASN A 28 -1.97 -5.06 14.24
C ASN A 28 -2.12 -5.37 12.76
N PHE A 29 -1.05 -5.75 12.04
CA PHE A 29 -1.07 -5.85 10.58
C PHE A 29 -2.21 -6.71 10.03
N PHE A 30 -2.50 -7.85 10.67
CA PHE A 30 -3.57 -8.77 10.29
C PHE A 30 -4.87 -8.59 11.10
N ASP A 31 -4.99 -7.54 11.91
CA ASP A 31 -6.21 -7.26 12.66
C ASP A 31 -7.34 -6.85 11.70
N LYS A 32 -8.48 -7.55 11.77
CA LYS A 32 -9.59 -7.34 10.83
C LYS A 32 -10.23 -5.94 10.92
N ILE A 33 -10.10 -5.27 12.06
CA ILE A 33 -10.78 -4.00 12.34
C ILE A 33 -9.78 -2.85 12.31
N ASN A 34 -8.58 -3.05 12.85
CA ASN A 34 -7.55 -2.04 13.08
C ASN A 34 -6.27 -2.24 12.26
N GLY A 35 -6.22 -3.29 11.43
CA GLY A 35 -5.05 -3.61 10.62
C GLY A 35 -4.91 -2.79 9.35
N MET A 36 -3.93 -3.17 8.55
CA MET A 36 -3.64 -2.47 7.30
C MET A 36 -4.80 -2.68 6.32
N GLU A 37 -5.24 -1.61 5.68
CA GLU A 37 -6.35 -1.64 4.73
C GLU A 37 -5.94 -0.87 3.47
N PHE A 38 -5.94 -1.54 2.32
CA PHE A 38 -5.76 -0.89 1.02
C PHE A 38 -7.12 -0.38 0.54
N ARG A 39 -7.25 0.93 0.34
CA ARG A 39 -8.53 1.57 -0.03
C ARG A 39 -8.64 1.81 -1.51
N GLU A 40 -7.60 2.37 -2.11
CA GLU A 40 -7.62 2.79 -3.50
C GLU A 40 -6.27 2.57 -4.17
N LEU A 41 -6.30 2.01 -5.38
CA LEU A 41 -5.14 1.92 -6.25
C LEU A 41 -5.11 3.16 -7.15
N VAL A 42 -4.11 4.01 -6.96
CA VAL A 42 -3.96 5.26 -7.73
C VAL A 42 -3.20 5.00 -9.04
N ALA A 43 -2.10 4.24 -8.96
CA ALA A 43 -1.29 3.92 -10.11
C ALA A 43 -0.60 2.57 -9.93
N LEU A 44 -0.58 1.76 -10.99
CA LEU A 44 0.17 0.51 -11.07
C LEU A 44 0.56 0.28 -12.53
N PRO A 45 1.76 -0.23 -12.84
CA PRO A 45 2.09 -0.71 -14.17
C PRO A 45 1.13 -1.82 -14.55
N ARG A 46 0.48 -1.69 -15.71
CA ARG A 46 -0.49 -2.67 -16.22
C ARG A 46 0.09 -4.09 -16.31
N THR A 47 1.37 -4.19 -16.66
CA THR A 47 2.10 -5.46 -16.74
C THR A 47 3.26 -5.41 -15.77
N LYS A 48 3.15 -6.12 -14.66
CA LYS A 48 4.28 -6.39 -13.78
C LYS A 48 4.91 -7.72 -14.20
N LYS A 49 6.23 -7.72 -14.44
CA LYS A 49 7.00 -8.96 -14.38
C LYS A 49 7.09 -9.33 -12.91
N PHE A 50 6.28 -10.30 -12.51
CA PHE A 50 6.51 -11.02 -11.29
C PHE A 50 7.63 -12.01 -11.62
N TRP A 51 8.77 -11.83 -10.94
CA TRP A 51 9.98 -12.68 -10.99
C TRP A 51 10.83 -12.58 -12.28
#